data_AF-A0A3T0NKQ7-F1
#
_entry.id   AF-A0A3T0NKQ7-F1
#
_cell.length_a   1.000
_cell.length_b   1.000
_cell.length_c   1.000
_cell.angle_alpha   90.00
_cell.angle_beta   90.00
_cell.angle_gamma   90.00
#
_symmetry.space_group_name_H-M   'P 1'
#
loop_
_entity.id
_entity.type
_entity.pdbx_description
1 polymer ?
#
loop_
_entity_poly.entity_id
_entity_poly.type
_entity_poly.pdbx_seq_one_letter_code
_entity_poly.pdbx_strand_id
1 'polypeptide(L)'
;KLSAGAASVLVAASVLGGVTVKAENEKVDRESRLLLKSKNISDQTINQLIDVVVDLTQHRWQNNNESLKKLREILSSAPLETIQSFMRGLDPAREITYGHDTLSWFNSKLRTLRNDNPYDFYRTGLNLYSLLIDEVEHRLSDGKSFSDIVKDKDALIKLKGEMLKAQDIALLEAKKEKEAILKRNEENIKIKDQLLKEKDLAIVALDKEKESITNALKTSLKLTKEKEQELEKAREANKSLSESVTKTLARSSKITNELKDKLAASEKDKDRAIQITKELANKLSAAETSRDKAFAVSKDLADKLAAKTAEAEKLMQNVGSLDRLVESAKREMAEKLAEIDQLTADKAKADAKLAAANDTIASLQTELEKAKT
;
A
#
# COMPACT_ATOMS: atom_id res chain seq x y z
N LYS A 1 -11.05 21.71 -52.90
CA LYS A 1 -12.25 22.33 -53.54
C LYS A 1 -12.51 23.64 -52.82
N LEU A 2 -12.33 24.75 -53.56
CA LEU A 2 -12.80 26.14 -53.40
C LEU A 2 -13.56 26.44 -52.09
N SER A 3 -13.02 27.23 -51.14
CA SER A 3 -12.87 28.70 -51.15
C SER A 3 -14.20 29.45 -51.28
N ALA A 4 -14.73 29.90 -50.14
CA ALA A 4 -15.66 31.02 -50.05
C ALA A 4 -15.48 31.68 -48.67
N GLY A 5 -14.56 32.63 -48.62
CA GLY A 5 -14.36 33.55 -47.51
C GLY A 5 -14.17 34.97 -48.06
N ALA A 6 -14.60 35.95 -47.26
CA ALA A 6 -14.49 37.40 -47.47
C ALA A 6 -15.47 37.98 -48.52
N ALA A 7 -16.02 39.20 -48.40
CA ALA A 7 -15.84 40.29 -47.46
C ALA A 7 -17.09 41.18 -47.54
N SER A 8 -17.57 41.72 -46.43
CA SER A 8 -18.42 42.93 -46.45
C SER A 8 -17.59 44.06 -45.85
N VAL A 9 -16.88 44.77 -46.71
CA VAL A 9 -16.20 46.02 -46.38
C VAL A 9 -17.27 47.12 -46.40
N LEU A 10 -17.70 47.58 -45.23
CA LEU A 10 -18.42 48.84 -45.11
C LEU A 10 -17.38 49.96 -45.21
N VAL A 11 -17.32 50.61 -46.37
CA VAL A 11 -16.55 51.84 -46.57
C VAL A 11 -17.28 52.98 -45.87
N ALA A 12 -16.77 53.40 -44.71
CA ALA A 12 -17.10 54.68 -44.13
C ALA A 12 -16.38 55.77 -44.94
N ALA A 13 -17.12 56.45 -45.82
CA ALA A 13 -16.65 57.66 -46.47
C ALA A 13 -16.69 58.81 -45.45
N SER A 14 -15.56 59.02 -44.77
CA SER A 14 -15.24 60.27 -44.09
C SER A 14 -15.00 61.36 -45.14
N VAL A 15 -15.99 62.20 -45.42
CA VAL A 15 -15.77 63.46 -46.16
C VAL A 15 -15.58 64.56 -45.11
N LEU A 16 -14.33 64.68 -44.67
CA LEU A 16 -13.81 65.79 -43.89
C LEU A 16 -13.01 66.67 -44.84
N GLY A 17 -13.37 67.95 -44.89
CA GLY A 17 -12.45 69.01 -45.31
C GLY A 17 -12.64 69.51 -46.73
N GLY A 18 -12.58 70.84 -46.84
CA GLY A 18 -12.22 71.50 -48.10
C GLY A 18 -13.24 72.50 -48.62
N VAL A 19 -13.56 73.51 -47.81
CA VAL A 19 -13.97 74.81 -48.37
C VAL A 19 -12.87 75.27 -49.32
N THR A 20 -13.13 75.21 -50.62
CA THR A 20 -12.37 75.94 -51.65
C THR A 20 -13.23 77.11 -52.07
N VAL A 21 -13.01 78.26 -51.42
CA VAL A 21 -13.53 79.54 -51.94
C VAL A 21 -12.70 79.87 -53.17
N LYS A 22 -13.30 79.68 -54.35
CA LYS A 22 -12.74 80.15 -55.61
C LYS A 22 -13.12 81.62 -55.73
N ALA A 23 -12.14 82.50 -55.53
CA ALA A 23 -12.26 83.92 -55.85
C ALA A 23 -12.19 84.09 -57.37
N GLU A 24 -13.34 84.12 -58.03
CA GLU A 24 -13.45 84.63 -59.39
C GLU A 24 -13.79 86.12 -59.32
N ASN A 25 -12.86 86.93 -59.84
CA ASN A 25 -13.05 88.32 -60.19
C ASN A 25 -14.13 88.43 -61.27
N GLU A 26 -15.40 88.38 -60.87
CA GLU A 26 -16.45 89.01 -61.65
C GLU A 26 -16.41 90.51 -61.36
N LYS A 27 -16.20 91.28 -62.41
CA LYS A 27 -16.52 92.71 -62.41
C LYS A 27 -17.91 92.84 -61.82
N VAL A 28 -18.00 93.47 -60.65
CA VAL A 28 -19.25 93.98 -60.10
C VAL A 28 -19.69 95.09 -61.04
N ASP A 29 -20.31 94.69 -62.15
CA ASP A 29 -21.18 95.58 -62.87
C ASP A 29 -22.25 95.99 -61.87
N ARG A 30 -22.46 97.30 -61.75
CA ARG A 30 -23.53 97.85 -60.93
C ARG A 30 -24.87 97.36 -61.49
N GLU A 31 -25.30 96.19 -61.02
CA GLU A 31 -26.69 95.71 -60.96
C GLU A 31 -27.50 96.56 -59.94
N SER A 32 -27.14 97.83 -59.78
CA SER A 32 -27.88 98.83 -59.01
C SER A 32 -29.18 99.28 -59.71
N ARG A 33 -29.60 98.59 -60.78
CA ARG A 33 -30.83 98.88 -61.53
C ARG A 33 -31.73 97.68 -61.86
N LEU A 34 -31.40 96.47 -61.40
CA LEU A 34 -32.23 95.26 -61.65
C LEU A 34 -32.76 94.56 -60.38
N LEU A 35 -32.41 95.03 -59.18
CA LEU A 35 -32.92 94.54 -57.89
C LEU A 35 -34.15 95.31 -57.34
N LEU A 36 -34.89 95.97 -58.23
CA LEU A 36 -36.25 96.48 -57.98
C LEU A 36 -37.29 95.85 -58.92
N LYS A 37 -37.02 94.64 -59.42
CA LYS A 37 -38.10 93.77 -59.90
C LYS A 37 -39.00 93.50 -58.69
N SER A 38 -40.17 94.14 -58.72
CA SER A 38 -41.16 94.16 -57.64
C SER A 38 -41.34 92.78 -57.03
N LYS A 39 -41.01 92.63 -55.73
CA LYS A 39 -41.63 91.57 -54.91
C LYS A 39 -43.12 91.91 -54.94
N ASN A 40 -43.87 91.31 -55.85
CA ASN A 40 -45.27 91.59 -56.01
C ASN A 40 -45.98 91.18 -54.72
N ILE A 41 -46.81 92.07 -54.19
CA ILE A 41 -47.82 91.71 -53.21
C ILE A 41 -48.62 90.56 -53.82
N SER A 42 -48.86 89.49 -53.05
CA SER A 42 -49.60 88.32 -53.56
C SER A 42 -50.94 88.75 -54.16
N ASP A 43 -51.29 88.26 -55.35
CA ASP A 43 -52.57 88.55 -56.00
C ASP A 43 -53.75 88.19 -55.09
N GLN A 44 -53.59 87.14 -54.28
CA GLN A 44 -54.58 86.77 -53.25
C GLN A 44 -54.75 87.87 -52.21
N THR A 45 -53.67 88.44 -51.69
CA THR A 45 -53.72 89.54 -50.72
C THR A 45 -54.32 90.80 -51.34
N ILE A 46 -53.97 91.12 -52.59
CA ILE A 46 -54.56 92.23 -53.34
C ILE A 46 -56.08 92.05 -53.45
N ASN A 47 -56.54 90.88 -53.88
CA ASN A 47 -57.97 90.59 -54.04
C ASN A 47 -58.72 90.69 -52.70
N GLN A 48 -58.16 90.13 -51.62
CA GLN A 48 -58.77 90.22 -50.30
C GLN A 48 -58.87 91.66 -49.79
N LEU A 49 -57.86 92.50 -50.05
CA LEU A 49 -57.94 93.93 -49.69
C LEU A 49 -58.97 94.67 -50.55
N ILE A 50 -59.10 94.33 -51.83
CA ILE A 50 -60.15 94.88 -52.71
C ILE A 50 -61.53 94.50 -52.17
N ASP A 51 -61.73 93.25 -51.76
CA ASP A 51 -63.01 92.80 -51.18
C ASP A 51 -63.37 93.61 -49.93
N VAL A 52 -62.40 93.91 -49.06
CA VAL A 52 -62.64 94.79 -47.89
C VAL A 52 -63.02 96.21 -48.31
N VAL A 53 -62.37 96.77 -49.34
CA VAL A 53 -62.73 98.09 -49.89
C VAL A 53 -64.16 98.09 -50.44
N VAL A 54 -64.54 97.03 -51.16
CA VAL A 54 -65.89 96.86 -51.72
C VAL A 54 -66.92 96.76 -50.59
N ASP A 55 -66.68 95.91 -49.60
CA ASP A 55 -67.54 95.72 -48.42
C ASP A 55 -67.77 97.05 -47.67
N LEU A 56 -66.70 97.79 -47.39
CA LEU A 56 -66.76 99.10 -46.72
C LEU A 56 -67.57 100.12 -47.51
N THR A 57 -67.41 100.12 -48.84
CA THR A 57 -68.11 101.04 -49.73
C THR A 57 -69.61 100.74 -49.77
N GLN A 58 -69.99 99.46 -49.86
CA GLN A 58 -71.41 99.04 -49.84
C GLN A 58 -72.12 99.42 -48.54
N HIS A 59 -71.41 99.33 -47.41
CA HIS A 59 -71.96 99.62 -46.08
C HIS A 59 -71.74 101.07 -45.61
N ARG A 60 -71.47 101.99 -46.54
CA ARG A 60 -71.24 103.43 -46.27
C ARG A 60 -70.26 103.68 -45.11
N TRP A 61 -69.20 102.87 -45.01
CA TRP A 61 -68.13 103.03 -44.00
C TRP A 61 -68.60 102.88 -42.55
N GLN A 62 -69.71 102.17 -42.31
CA GLN A 62 -70.23 101.96 -40.95
C GLN A 62 -69.70 100.67 -40.29
N ASN A 63 -69.20 99.70 -41.07
CA ASN A 63 -68.77 98.39 -40.57
C ASN A 63 -67.29 98.33 -40.15
N ASN A 64 -66.83 99.31 -39.37
CA ASN A 64 -65.40 99.50 -39.07
C ASN A 64 -64.76 98.30 -38.36
N ASN A 65 -65.43 97.72 -37.36
CA ASN A 65 -64.86 96.66 -36.52
C ASN A 65 -64.65 95.36 -37.31
N GLU A 66 -65.62 94.96 -38.14
CA GLU A 66 -65.49 93.76 -38.96
C GLU A 66 -64.41 93.93 -40.02
N SER A 67 -64.33 95.11 -40.65
CA SER A 67 -63.28 95.43 -41.61
C SER A 67 -61.89 95.45 -40.97
N LEU A 68 -61.73 96.01 -39.76
CA LEU A 68 -60.46 95.97 -39.03
C LEU A 68 -60.04 94.53 -38.70
N LYS A 69 -60.98 93.67 -38.31
CA LYS A 69 -60.70 92.24 -38.10
C LYS A 69 -60.23 91.55 -39.39
N LYS A 70 -60.95 91.73 -40.50
CA LYS A 70 -60.57 91.20 -41.81
C LYS A 70 -59.18 91.70 -42.24
N LEU A 71 -58.89 92.99 -42.08
CA LEU A 71 -57.59 93.56 -42.43
C LEU A 71 -56.44 92.96 -41.60
N ARG A 72 -56.64 92.75 -40.29
CA ARG A 72 -55.65 92.06 -39.44
C ARG A 72 -55.44 90.61 -39.86
N GLU A 73 -56.51 89.88 -40.18
CA GLU A 73 -56.42 88.49 -40.66
C GLU A 73 -55.65 88.40 -42.00
N ILE A 74 -55.91 89.33 -42.92
CA ILE A 74 -55.19 89.42 -44.20
C ILE A 74 -53.70 89.68 -43.97
N LEU A 75 -53.35 90.64 -43.12
CA LEU A 75 -51.95 90.95 -42.81
C LEU A 75 -51.26 89.82 -42.05
N SER A 76 -51.93 89.19 -41.09
CA SER A 76 -51.41 88.06 -40.32
C SER A 76 -51.13 86.83 -41.18
N SER A 77 -52.01 86.54 -42.14
CA SER A 77 -51.84 85.43 -43.08
C SER A 77 -50.95 85.75 -44.28
N ALA A 78 -50.62 87.02 -44.51
CA ALA A 78 -49.80 87.41 -45.65
C ALA A 78 -48.39 86.81 -45.57
N PRO A 79 -47.79 86.39 -46.70
CA PRO A 79 -46.41 85.92 -46.70
C PRO A 79 -45.44 87.04 -46.31
N LEU A 80 -44.28 86.70 -45.74
CA LEU A 80 -43.28 87.67 -45.28
C LEU A 80 -42.88 88.64 -46.40
N GLU A 81 -42.80 88.14 -47.63
CA GLU A 81 -42.51 88.92 -48.83
C GLU A 81 -43.54 90.01 -49.08
N THR A 82 -44.82 89.73 -48.82
CA THR A 82 -45.91 90.71 -48.98
C THR A 82 -45.84 91.79 -47.91
N ILE A 83 -45.59 91.42 -46.65
CA ILE A 83 -45.38 92.39 -45.57
C ILE A 83 -44.15 93.28 -45.85
N GLN A 84 -43.04 92.69 -46.31
CA GLN A 84 -41.85 93.45 -46.73
C GLN A 84 -42.14 94.41 -47.89
N SER A 85 -42.95 93.99 -48.86
CA SER A 85 -43.34 94.84 -49.98
C SER A 85 -44.23 95.99 -49.57
N PHE A 86 -45.21 95.76 -48.68
CA PHE A 86 -45.97 96.85 -48.08
C PHE A 86 -45.05 97.78 -47.29
N MET A 87 -44.15 97.28 -46.43
CA MET A 87 -43.24 98.11 -45.65
C MET A 87 -42.36 99.03 -46.51
N ARG A 88 -42.01 98.62 -47.74
CA ARG A 88 -41.28 99.50 -48.68
C ARG A 88 -42.10 100.70 -49.15
N GLY A 89 -43.43 100.62 -49.13
CA GLY A 89 -44.33 101.74 -49.41
C GLY A 89 -44.37 102.79 -48.30
N LEU A 90 -43.86 102.49 -47.09
CA LEU A 90 -43.69 103.47 -46.02
C LEU A 90 -42.46 104.37 -46.20
N ASP A 91 -41.57 104.05 -47.14
CA ASP A 91 -40.31 104.75 -47.37
C ASP A 91 -40.47 105.80 -48.48
N PRO A 92 -40.68 107.09 -48.13
CA PRO A 92 -40.91 108.14 -49.11
C PRO A 92 -39.67 108.44 -49.97
N ALA A 93 -38.48 107.94 -49.59
CA ALA A 93 -37.25 108.14 -50.36
C ALA A 93 -37.11 107.16 -51.54
N ARG A 94 -38.02 106.18 -51.68
CA ARG A 94 -38.02 105.25 -52.82
C ARG A 94 -38.74 105.85 -54.02
N GLU A 95 -38.05 105.92 -55.16
CA GLU A 95 -38.53 106.41 -56.47
C GLU A 95 -39.66 105.58 -57.12
N ILE A 96 -40.38 104.75 -56.38
CA ILE A 96 -41.62 104.14 -56.88
C ILE A 96 -42.71 105.19 -56.73
N THR A 97 -42.69 106.20 -57.62
CA THR A 97 -43.78 107.13 -57.92
C THR A 97 -44.47 107.76 -56.70
N TYR A 98 -44.07 108.98 -56.37
CA TYR A 98 -44.77 109.88 -55.43
C TYR A 98 -46.31 109.75 -55.55
N GLY A 99 -46.94 108.97 -54.67
CA GLY A 99 -48.40 108.78 -54.63
C GLY A 99 -49.01 107.59 -55.41
N HIS A 100 -48.22 106.63 -55.91
CA HIS A 100 -48.77 105.51 -56.71
C HIS A 100 -48.32 104.10 -56.28
N ASP A 101 -47.74 103.90 -55.08
CA ASP A 101 -47.46 102.56 -54.58
C ASP A 101 -48.73 101.85 -54.06
N THR A 102 -48.72 100.51 -54.07
CA THR A 102 -49.89 99.69 -53.72
C THR A 102 -50.34 99.89 -52.27
N LEU A 103 -49.40 100.12 -51.33
CA LEU A 103 -49.74 100.37 -49.93
C LEU A 103 -50.48 101.72 -49.80
N SER A 104 -49.92 102.78 -50.39
CA SER A 104 -50.52 104.11 -50.42
C SER A 104 -51.87 104.10 -51.12
N TRP A 105 -52.01 103.36 -52.22
CA TRP A 105 -53.28 103.17 -52.91
C TRP A 105 -54.32 102.52 -52.00
N PHE A 106 -54.04 101.35 -51.42
CA PHE A 106 -54.99 100.69 -50.52
C PHE A 106 -55.26 101.51 -49.27
N ASN A 107 -54.26 102.18 -48.70
CA ASN A 107 -54.44 103.06 -47.56
C ASN A 107 -55.39 104.22 -47.89
N SER A 108 -55.24 104.83 -49.07
CA SER A 108 -56.14 105.88 -49.54
C SER A 108 -57.58 105.37 -49.74
N LYS A 109 -57.72 104.13 -50.21
CA LYS A 109 -59.04 103.50 -50.44
C LYS A 109 -59.69 103.11 -49.14
N LEU A 110 -58.99 102.43 -48.24
CA LEU A 110 -59.47 101.93 -46.94
C LEU A 110 -59.64 103.01 -45.88
N ARG A 111 -59.07 104.21 -46.09
CA ARG A 111 -59.19 105.36 -45.17
C ARG A 111 -58.72 105.01 -43.74
N THR A 112 -59.03 105.91 -42.81
CA THR A 112 -58.85 105.66 -41.38
C THR A 112 -60.18 105.17 -40.80
N LEU A 113 -60.16 103.97 -40.22
CA LEU A 113 -61.29 103.36 -39.52
C LEU A 113 -61.19 103.70 -38.03
N ARG A 114 -62.34 103.71 -37.33
CA ARG A 114 -62.37 103.96 -35.89
C ARG A 114 -61.63 102.85 -35.15
N ASN A 115 -60.74 103.20 -34.22
CA ASN A 115 -60.06 102.21 -33.39
C ASN A 115 -61.07 101.36 -32.60
N ASP A 116 -60.97 100.04 -32.74
CA ASP A 116 -61.82 99.04 -32.11
C ASP A 116 -61.21 98.47 -30.81
N ASN A 117 -59.97 98.83 -30.48
CA ASN A 117 -59.31 98.45 -29.24
C ASN A 117 -59.47 99.54 -28.16
N PRO A 118 -60.27 99.33 -27.10
CA PRO A 118 -60.48 100.33 -26.05
C PRO A 118 -59.23 100.57 -25.18
N TYR A 119 -58.24 99.67 -25.22
CA TYR A 119 -57.00 99.81 -24.45
C TYR A 119 -55.91 100.58 -25.21
N ASP A 120 -56.11 100.85 -26.50
CA ASP A 120 -55.19 101.61 -27.34
C ASP A 120 -55.65 103.08 -27.45
N PHE A 121 -55.57 103.79 -26.33
CA PHE A 121 -56.00 105.19 -26.23
C PHE A 121 -55.05 106.17 -26.96
N TYR A 122 -53.88 105.69 -27.42
CA TYR A 122 -52.92 106.50 -28.17
C TYR A 122 -53.32 106.69 -29.64
N ARG A 123 -54.18 105.82 -30.18
CA ARG A 123 -54.62 105.88 -31.58
C ARG A 123 -56.13 106.07 -31.66
N THR A 124 -56.58 107.23 -32.14
CA THR A 124 -58.00 107.53 -32.32
C THR A 124 -58.61 106.85 -33.55
N GLY A 125 -57.78 106.41 -34.48
CA GLY A 125 -58.17 105.64 -35.66
C GLY A 125 -57.02 104.76 -36.17
N LEU A 126 -57.38 103.71 -36.88
CA LEU A 126 -56.47 102.75 -37.47
C LEU A 126 -56.61 102.80 -39.00
N ASN A 127 -55.48 102.91 -39.68
CA ASN A 127 -55.39 102.82 -41.14
C ASN A 127 -54.46 101.66 -41.51
N LEU A 128 -54.28 101.41 -42.80
CA LEU A 128 -53.48 100.28 -43.26
C LEU A 128 -52.01 100.37 -42.80
N TYR A 129 -51.46 101.58 -42.64
CA TYR A 129 -50.13 101.78 -42.08
C TYR A 129 -50.03 101.31 -40.62
N SER A 130 -50.98 101.72 -39.78
CA SER A 130 -50.99 101.31 -38.36
C SER A 130 -51.07 99.78 -38.22
N LEU A 131 -51.95 99.14 -38.99
CA LEU A 131 -52.12 97.69 -38.94
C LEU A 131 -50.89 96.93 -39.47
N LEU A 132 -50.22 97.47 -40.49
CA LEU A 132 -48.98 96.89 -41.03
C LEU A 132 -47.84 96.95 -40.00
N ILE A 133 -47.72 98.06 -39.26
CA ILE A 133 -46.73 98.20 -38.19
C ILE A 133 -47.02 97.19 -37.07
N ASP A 134 -48.27 97.10 -36.61
CA ASP A 134 -48.68 96.14 -35.58
C ASP A 134 -48.31 94.69 -35.97
N GLU A 135 -48.56 94.33 -37.23
CA GLU A 135 -48.23 93.00 -37.75
C GLU A 135 -46.71 92.75 -37.81
N VAL A 136 -45.91 93.75 -38.20
CA VAL A 136 -44.45 93.63 -38.22
C VAL A 136 -43.89 93.46 -36.81
N GLU A 137 -44.38 94.25 -35.84
CA GLU A 137 -43.98 94.13 -34.43
C GLU A 137 -44.35 92.76 -33.85
N HIS A 138 -45.54 92.25 -34.19
CA HIS A 138 -45.98 90.91 -33.82
C HIS A 138 -45.03 89.83 -34.38
N ARG A 139 -44.73 89.86 -35.68
CA ARG A 139 -43.83 88.89 -36.33
C ARG A 139 -42.40 88.93 -35.79
N LEU A 140 -41.88 90.11 -35.45
CA LEU A 140 -40.55 90.24 -34.85
C LEU A 140 -40.49 89.62 -33.46
N SER A 141 -41.55 89.80 -32.67
CA SER A 141 -41.68 89.21 -31.33
C SER A 141 -41.76 87.68 -31.39
N ASP A 142 -42.58 87.15 -32.28
CA ASP A 142 -42.71 85.70 -32.52
C ASP A 142 -41.40 85.10 -33.05
N GLY A 143 -40.76 85.76 -34.02
CA GLY A 143 -39.50 85.28 -34.61
C GLY A 143 -38.37 85.14 -33.59
N LYS A 144 -38.28 86.05 -32.63
CA LYS A 144 -37.32 85.96 -31.51
C LYS A 144 -37.62 84.76 -30.62
N SER A 145 -38.89 84.57 -30.24
CA SER A 145 -39.34 83.42 -29.44
C SER A 145 -39.01 82.08 -30.12
N PHE A 146 -39.31 81.94 -31.41
CA PHE A 146 -38.97 80.73 -32.17
C PHE A 146 -37.46 80.49 -32.28
N SER A 147 -36.66 81.54 -32.50
CA SER A 147 -35.19 81.42 -32.56
C SER A 147 -34.60 80.86 -31.27
N ASP A 148 -35.09 81.34 -30.11
CA ASP A 148 -34.60 80.89 -28.81
C ASP A 148 -35.04 79.43 -28.54
N ILE A 149 -36.28 79.07 -28.87
CA ILE A 149 -36.77 77.66 -28.79
C ILE A 149 -35.93 76.72 -29.68
N VAL A 150 -35.56 77.16 -30.88
CA VAL A 150 -34.74 76.34 -31.80
C VAL A 150 -33.34 76.13 -31.23
N LYS A 151 -32.71 77.16 -30.66
CA LYS A 151 -31.40 77.02 -29.99
C LYS A 151 -31.45 76.03 -28.83
N ASP A 152 -32.48 76.12 -27.99
CA ASP A 152 -32.66 75.21 -26.86
C ASP A 152 -32.85 73.76 -27.33
N LYS A 153 -33.65 73.54 -28.39
CA LYS A 153 -33.83 72.21 -28.98
C LYS A 153 -32.53 71.66 -29.57
N ASP A 154 -31.74 72.49 -30.26
CA ASP A 154 -30.44 72.08 -30.81
C ASP A 154 -29.46 71.68 -29.71
N ALA A 155 -29.43 72.40 -28.59
CA ALA A 155 -28.61 72.04 -27.43
C ALA A 155 -29.03 70.69 -26.83
N LEU A 156 -30.34 70.45 -26.68
CA LEU A 156 -30.88 69.18 -26.20
C LEU A 156 -30.56 68.01 -27.15
N ILE A 157 -30.65 68.24 -28.47
CA ILE A 157 -30.30 67.22 -29.47
C ILE A 157 -28.83 66.83 -29.35
N LYS A 158 -27.92 67.81 -29.20
CA LYS A 158 -26.49 67.55 -29.00
C LYS A 158 -26.22 66.73 -27.74
N LEU A 159 -26.80 67.14 -26.61
CA LEU A 159 -26.65 66.43 -25.33
C LEU A 159 -27.17 64.99 -25.41
N LYS A 160 -28.33 64.78 -26.05
CA LYS A 160 -28.89 63.44 -26.28
C LYS A 160 -27.96 62.58 -27.16
N GLY A 161 -27.36 63.18 -28.19
CA GLY A 161 -26.38 62.50 -29.05
C GLY A 161 -25.13 62.06 -28.29
N GLU A 162 -24.62 62.88 -27.38
CA GLU A 162 -23.46 62.53 -26.54
C GLU A 162 -23.79 61.41 -25.54
N MET A 163 -24.96 61.47 -24.89
CA MET A 163 -25.40 60.40 -23.99
C MET A 163 -25.55 59.06 -24.70
N LEU A 164 -26.11 59.05 -25.91
CA LEU A 164 -26.24 57.81 -26.71
C LEU A 164 -24.87 57.22 -27.05
N LYS A 165 -23.91 58.06 -27.46
CA LYS A 165 -22.53 57.60 -27.71
C LYS A 165 -21.88 56.99 -26.46
N ALA A 166 -22.04 57.64 -25.31
CA ALA A 166 -21.51 57.12 -24.04
C ALA A 166 -22.16 55.78 -23.66
N GLN A 167 -23.47 55.65 -23.88
CA GLN A 167 -24.20 54.39 -23.65
C GLN A 167 -23.72 53.27 -24.57
N ASP A 168 -23.49 53.55 -25.86
CA ASP A 168 -22.98 52.58 -26.82
C ASP A 168 -21.58 52.07 -26.45
N ILE A 169 -20.70 52.97 -25.99
CA ILE A 169 -19.36 52.61 -25.50
C ILE A 169 -19.46 51.69 -24.28
N ALA A 170 -20.24 52.08 -23.27
CA ALA A 170 -20.43 51.29 -22.05
C ALA A 170 -21.00 49.89 -22.36
N LEU A 171 -21.95 49.81 -23.31
CA LEU A 171 -22.53 48.55 -23.75
C LEU A 171 -21.49 47.66 -24.47
N LEU A 172 -20.62 48.26 -25.30
CA LEU A 172 -19.53 47.54 -25.95
C LEU A 172 -18.52 46.98 -24.95
N GLU A 173 -18.14 47.76 -23.94
CA GLU A 173 -17.23 47.35 -22.87
C GLU A 173 -17.83 46.22 -22.03
N ALA A 174 -19.09 46.35 -21.60
CA ALA A 174 -19.81 45.31 -20.87
C ALA A 174 -19.92 44.00 -21.67
N LYS A 175 -20.12 44.08 -23.00
CA LYS A 175 -20.12 42.91 -23.88
C LYS A 175 -18.75 42.22 -23.92
N LYS A 176 -17.66 43.00 -24.08
CA LYS A 176 -16.30 42.46 -24.09
C LYS A 176 -15.95 41.79 -22.77
N GLU A 177 -16.31 42.40 -21.64
CA GLU A 177 -16.09 41.85 -20.32
C GLU A 177 -16.85 40.52 -20.14
N LYS A 178 -18.14 40.49 -20.51
CA LYS A 178 -18.95 39.26 -20.45
C LYS A 178 -18.37 38.15 -21.32
N GLU A 179 -17.89 38.45 -22.52
CA GLU A 179 -17.26 37.46 -23.40
C GLU A 179 -15.95 36.92 -22.81
N ALA A 180 -15.13 37.78 -22.19
CA ALA A 180 -13.90 37.36 -21.52
C ALA A 180 -14.18 36.44 -20.30
N ILE A 181 -15.21 36.76 -19.51
CA ILE A 181 -15.67 35.91 -18.41
C ILE A 181 -16.13 34.55 -18.93
N LEU A 182 -16.89 34.54 -20.04
CA LEU A 182 -17.41 33.31 -20.64
C LEU A 182 -16.28 32.40 -21.12
N LYS A 183 -15.26 32.95 -21.81
CA LYS A 183 -14.06 32.20 -22.22
C LYS A 183 -13.30 31.60 -21.02
N ARG A 184 -13.07 32.38 -19.97
CA ARG A 184 -12.44 31.87 -18.72
C ARG A 184 -13.25 30.75 -18.09
N ASN A 185 -14.57 30.87 -18.07
CA ASN A 185 -15.44 29.84 -17.51
C ASN A 185 -15.40 28.54 -18.34
N GLU A 186 -15.39 28.64 -19.68
CA GLU A 186 -15.22 27.48 -20.56
C GLU A 186 -13.88 26.76 -20.34
N GLU A 187 -12.79 27.51 -20.20
CA GLU A 187 -11.46 26.95 -19.87
C GLU A 187 -11.46 26.25 -18.52
N ASN A 188 -12.03 26.88 -17.49
CA ASN A 188 -12.16 26.30 -16.16
C ASN A 188 -12.99 25.00 -16.15
N ILE A 189 -14.06 24.93 -16.96
CA ILE A 189 -14.86 23.71 -17.13
C ILE A 189 -14.01 22.60 -17.76
N LYS A 190 -13.28 22.90 -18.85
CA LYS A 190 -12.38 21.91 -19.50
C LYS A 190 -11.32 21.36 -18.54
N ILE A 191 -10.71 22.23 -17.74
CA ILE A 191 -9.72 21.83 -16.72
C ILE A 191 -10.37 20.91 -15.68
N LYS A 192 -11.56 21.26 -15.19
CA LYS A 192 -12.30 20.42 -14.23
C LYS A 192 -12.66 19.05 -14.81
N ASP A 193 -13.13 18.99 -16.05
CA ASP A 193 -13.47 17.73 -16.72
C ASP A 193 -12.25 16.83 -16.90
N GLN A 194 -11.08 17.42 -17.21
CA GLN A 194 -9.83 16.68 -17.32
C GLN A 194 -9.37 16.13 -15.97
N LEU A 195 -9.42 16.94 -14.91
CA LEU A 195 -9.13 16.50 -13.54
C LEU A 195 -10.08 15.40 -13.07
N LEU A 196 -11.36 15.46 -13.46
CA LEU A 196 -12.34 14.42 -13.13
C LEU A 196 -11.96 13.08 -13.77
N LYS A 197 -11.61 13.09 -15.06
CA LYS A 197 -11.14 11.90 -15.79
C LYS A 197 -9.88 11.29 -15.17
N GLU A 198 -8.93 12.12 -14.76
CA GLU A 198 -7.71 11.66 -14.08
C GLU A 198 -8.03 11.01 -12.73
N LYS A 199 -8.96 11.57 -11.96
CA LYS A 199 -9.44 10.97 -10.71
C LYS A 199 -10.14 9.65 -10.93
N ASP A 200 -11.00 9.54 -11.94
CA ASP A 200 -11.69 8.29 -12.26
C ASP A 200 -10.70 7.18 -12.65
N LEU A 201 -9.68 7.50 -13.44
CA LEU A 201 -8.59 6.57 -13.78
C LEU A 201 -7.80 6.12 -12.53
N ALA A 202 -7.52 7.05 -11.62
CA ALA A 202 -6.83 6.74 -10.37
C ALA A 202 -7.67 5.83 -9.45
N ILE A 203 -8.99 6.04 -9.37
CA ILE A 203 -9.91 5.18 -8.61
C ILE A 203 -9.91 3.76 -9.20
N VAL A 204 -10.02 3.61 -10.53
CA VAL A 204 -9.96 2.30 -11.18
C VAL A 204 -8.63 1.57 -10.92
N ALA A 205 -7.51 2.31 -10.90
CA ALA A 205 -6.20 1.74 -10.57
C ALA A 205 -6.14 1.26 -9.11
N LEU A 206 -6.63 2.07 -8.16
CA LEU A 206 -6.68 1.71 -6.74
C LEU A 206 -7.60 0.52 -6.47
N ASP A 207 -8.73 0.41 -7.17
CA ASP A 207 -9.64 -0.74 -7.03
C ASP A 207 -8.99 -2.04 -7.50
N LYS A 208 -8.25 -2.00 -8.62
CA LYS A 208 -7.46 -3.17 -9.08
C LYS A 208 -6.38 -3.58 -8.08
N GLU A 209 -5.68 -2.60 -7.50
CA GLU A 209 -4.67 -2.87 -6.48
C GLU A 209 -5.29 -3.46 -5.21
N LYS A 210 -6.42 -2.91 -4.76
CA LYS A 210 -7.18 -3.43 -3.62
C LYS A 210 -7.66 -4.87 -3.85
N GLU A 211 -8.13 -5.19 -5.05
CA GLU A 211 -8.54 -6.56 -5.41
C GLU A 211 -7.33 -7.52 -5.39
N SER A 212 -6.18 -7.10 -5.95
CA SER A 212 -4.93 -7.87 -5.90
C SER A 212 -4.48 -8.14 -4.46
N ILE A 213 -4.45 -7.11 -3.62
CA ILE A 213 -4.09 -7.22 -2.19
C ILE A 213 -5.07 -8.15 -1.47
N THR A 214 -6.37 -8.04 -1.74
CA THR A 214 -7.40 -8.89 -1.12
C THR A 214 -7.20 -10.37 -1.49
N ASN A 215 -6.86 -10.66 -2.75
CA ASN A 215 -6.56 -12.01 -3.20
C ASN A 215 -5.26 -12.54 -2.58
N ALA A 216 -4.21 -11.72 -2.50
CA ALA A 216 -2.97 -12.08 -1.82
C ALA A 216 -3.22 -12.42 -0.34
N LEU A 217 -4.02 -11.60 0.36
CA LEU A 217 -4.42 -11.82 1.76
C LEU A 217 -5.20 -13.13 1.96
N LYS A 218 -6.15 -13.45 1.06
CA LYS A 218 -6.86 -14.73 1.10
C LYS A 218 -5.91 -15.91 0.96
N THR A 219 -4.96 -15.81 0.03
CA THR A 219 -3.96 -16.86 -0.21
C THR A 219 -3.06 -17.04 1.00
N SER A 220 -2.55 -15.95 1.58
CA SER A 220 -1.70 -16.00 2.79
C SER A 220 -2.45 -16.54 4.00
N LEU A 221 -3.75 -16.19 4.16
CA LEU A 221 -4.61 -16.73 5.22
C LEU A 221 -4.81 -18.24 5.09
N LYS A 222 -4.98 -18.75 3.87
CA LYS A 222 -5.09 -20.18 3.61
C LYS A 222 -3.79 -20.89 4.00
N LEU A 223 -2.66 -20.35 3.56
CA LEU A 223 -1.33 -20.91 3.81
C LEU A 223 -0.96 -20.91 5.29
N THR A 224 -1.33 -19.85 6.03
CA THR A 224 -1.17 -19.80 7.50
C THR A 224 -2.02 -20.84 8.19
N LYS A 225 -3.30 -21.01 7.80
CA LYS A 225 -4.14 -22.08 8.36
C LYS A 225 -3.59 -23.48 8.09
N GLU A 226 -3.08 -23.74 6.89
CA GLU A 226 -2.43 -25.02 6.54
C GLU A 226 -1.18 -25.26 7.40
N LYS A 227 -0.34 -24.22 7.59
CA LYS A 227 0.86 -24.31 8.43
C LYS A 227 0.55 -24.48 9.92
N GLU A 228 -0.51 -23.84 10.42
CA GLU A 228 -0.99 -24.03 11.79
C GLU A 228 -1.40 -25.49 12.04
N GLN A 229 -2.11 -26.10 11.07
CA GLN A 229 -2.50 -27.50 11.14
C GLN A 229 -1.30 -28.46 11.06
N GLU A 230 -0.32 -28.19 10.20
CA GLU A 230 0.94 -28.97 10.17
C GLU A 230 1.70 -28.88 11.49
N LEU A 231 1.75 -27.69 12.08
CA LEU A 231 2.45 -27.46 13.35
C LEU A 231 1.76 -28.18 14.51
N GLU A 232 0.43 -28.22 14.54
CA GLU A 232 -0.31 -28.97 15.56
C GLU A 232 -0.10 -30.49 15.43
N LYS A 233 -0.14 -31.03 14.20
CA LYS A 233 0.21 -32.44 13.95
C LYS A 233 1.65 -32.76 14.38
N ALA A 234 2.59 -31.87 14.12
CA ALA A 234 3.99 -32.04 14.55
C ALA A 234 4.12 -32.02 16.09
N ARG A 235 3.35 -31.18 16.79
CA ARG A 235 3.30 -31.15 18.26
C ARG A 235 2.73 -32.45 18.84
N GLU A 236 1.63 -32.97 18.29
CA GLU A 236 1.06 -34.24 18.70
C GLU A 236 2.04 -35.41 18.48
N ALA A 237 2.70 -35.46 17.32
CA ALA A 237 3.73 -36.45 17.02
C ALA A 237 4.91 -36.36 18.01
N ASN A 238 5.39 -35.16 18.32
CA ASN A 238 6.47 -34.95 19.30
C ASN A 238 6.05 -35.38 20.71
N LYS A 239 4.81 -35.11 21.12
CA LYS A 239 4.29 -35.56 22.41
C LYS A 239 4.29 -37.09 22.50
N SER A 240 3.77 -37.77 21.47
CA SER A 240 3.80 -39.24 21.38
C SER A 240 5.22 -39.81 21.40
N LEU A 241 6.14 -39.16 20.67
CA LEU A 241 7.55 -39.55 20.66
C LEU A 241 8.19 -39.39 22.04
N SER A 242 7.93 -38.29 22.74
CA SER A 242 8.41 -38.03 24.10
C SER A 242 7.89 -39.07 25.10
N GLU A 243 6.61 -39.45 25.01
CA GLU A 243 6.01 -40.51 25.83
C GLU A 243 6.63 -41.89 25.52
N SER A 244 6.93 -42.16 24.25
CA SER A 244 7.65 -43.37 23.79
C SER A 244 9.08 -43.43 24.34
N VAL A 245 9.81 -42.32 24.24
CA VAL A 245 11.20 -42.22 24.72
C VAL A 245 11.24 -42.40 26.22
N THR A 246 10.36 -41.75 26.99
CA THR A 246 10.29 -41.91 28.45
C THR A 246 9.95 -43.34 28.86
N LYS A 247 8.99 -44.01 28.20
CA LYS A 247 8.71 -45.44 28.43
C LYS A 247 9.91 -46.33 28.12
N THR A 248 10.62 -46.05 27.04
CA THR A 248 11.80 -46.82 26.62
C THR A 248 12.94 -46.64 27.62
N LEU A 249 13.19 -45.40 28.07
CA LEU A 249 14.20 -45.08 29.08
C LEU A 249 13.88 -45.78 30.41
N ALA A 250 12.62 -45.78 30.84
CA ALA A 250 12.19 -46.48 32.06
C ALA A 250 12.40 -48.00 31.96
N ARG A 251 12.08 -48.62 30.82
CA ARG A 251 12.34 -50.04 30.56
C ARG A 251 13.84 -50.34 30.54
N SER A 252 14.64 -49.52 29.86
CA SER A 252 16.10 -49.61 29.82
C SER A 252 16.68 -49.56 31.22
N SER A 253 16.30 -48.56 32.03
CA SER A 253 16.76 -48.41 33.42
C SER A 253 16.42 -49.64 34.27
N LYS A 254 15.21 -50.19 34.12
CA LYS A 254 14.80 -51.43 34.80
C LYS A 254 15.69 -52.62 34.41
N ILE A 255 15.93 -52.82 33.11
CA ILE A 255 16.81 -53.88 32.61
C ILE A 255 18.24 -53.70 33.13
N THR A 256 18.76 -52.47 33.14
CA THR A 256 20.11 -52.18 33.67
C THR A 256 20.21 -52.56 35.14
N ASN A 257 19.21 -52.25 35.95
CA ASN A 257 19.20 -52.64 37.36
C ASN A 257 19.10 -54.16 37.53
N GLU A 258 18.21 -54.84 36.79
CA GLU A 258 18.12 -56.30 36.81
C GLU A 258 19.42 -56.99 36.40
N LEU A 259 20.13 -56.47 35.38
CA LEU A 259 21.42 -56.98 34.96
C LEU A 259 22.50 -56.75 36.02
N LYS A 260 22.49 -55.59 36.68
CA LYS A 260 23.40 -55.28 37.78
C LYS A 260 23.20 -56.23 38.96
N ASP A 261 21.96 -56.51 39.34
CA ASP A 261 21.62 -57.44 40.42
C ASP A 261 22.03 -58.88 40.07
N LYS A 262 21.79 -59.32 38.82
CA LYS A 262 22.25 -60.63 38.33
C LYS A 262 23.77 -60.74 38.30
N LEU A 263 24.48 -59.69 37.90
CA LEU A 263 25.94 -59.66 37.90
C LEU A 263 26.48 -59.79 39.33
N ALA A 264 25.94 -59.01 40.28
CA ALA A 264 26.33 -59.09 41.69
C ALA A 264 26.06 -60.48 42.31
N ALA A 265 24.92 -61.09 41.98
CA ALA A 265 24.61 -62.47 42.40
C ALA A 265 25.62 -63.47 41.80
N SER A 266 25.92 -63.35 40.50
CA SER A 266 26.89 -64.21 39.82
C SER A 266 28.31 -64.05 40.36
N GLU A 267 28.73 -62.85 40.73
CA GLU A 267 30.04 -62.60 41.36
C GLU A 267 30.12 -63.29 42.72
N LYS A 268 29.06 -63.19 43.54
CA LYS A 268 28.97 -63.88 44.83
C LYS A 268 29.01 -65.40 44.69
N ASP A 269 28.32 -65.95 43.69
CA ASP A 269 28.34 -67.39 43.41
C ASP A 269 29.73 -67.85 42.92
N LYS A 270 30.41 -67.03 42.10
CA LYS A 270 31.79 -67.28 41.67
C LYS A 270 32.76 -67.28 42.86
N ASP A 271 32.67 -66.30 43.75
CA ASP A 271 33.51 -66.24 44.95
C ASP A 271 33.29 -67.45 45.86
N ARG A 272 32.03 -67.87 46.01
CA ARG A 272 31.68 -69.08 46.76
C ARG A 272 32.24 -70.34 46.09
N ALA A 273 32.17 -70.44 44.77
CA ALA A 273 32.78 -71.53 44.02
C ALA A 273 34.30 -71.57 44.21
N ILE A 274 34.99 -70.42 44.11
CA ILE A 274 36.43 -70.30 44.37
C ILE A 274 36.78 -70.75 45.80
N GLN A 275 35.99 -70.34 46.79
CA GLN A 275 36.18 -70.77 48.17
C GLN A 275 36.03 -72.29 48.32
N ILE A 276 34.97 -72.88 47.76
CA ILE A 276 34.76 -74.34 47.76
C ILE A 276 35.91 -75.05 47.07
N THR A 277 36.37 -74.57 45.91
CA THR A 277 37.53 -75.15 45.21
C THR A 277 38.79 -75.09 46.07
N LYS A 278 39.03 -73.98 46.77
CA LYS A 278 40.17 -73.84 47.69
C LYS A 278 40.08 -74.79 48.88
N GLU A 279 38.90 -74.95 49.48
CA GLU A 279 38.65 -75.90 50.56
C GLU A 279 38.84 -77.35 50.09
N LEU A 280 38.35 -77.71 48.90
CA LEU A 280 38.55 -79.03 48.30
C LEU A 280 40.02 -79.31 48.00
N ALA A 281 40.75 -78.34 47.44
CA ALA A 281 42.19 -78.47 47.18
C ALA A 281 42.97 -78.69 48.49
N ASN A 282 42.65 -77.95 49.55
CA ASN A 282 43.26 -78.15 50.87
C ASN A 282 42.94 -79.54 51.46
N LYS A 283 41.69 -80.01 51.35
CA LYS A 283 41.28 -81.35 51.79
C LYS A 283 41.99 -82.45 51.00
N LEU A 284 42.12 -82.28 49.69
CA LEU A 284 42.83 -83.22 48.82
C LEU A 284 44.30 -83.31 49.20
N SER A 285 44.98 -82.17 49.35
CA SER A 285 46.39 -82.13 49.78
C SER A 285 46.62 -82.76 51.16
N ALA A 286 45.71 -82.51 52.11
CA ALA A 286 45.76 -83.17 53.43
C ALA A 286 45.55 -84.68 53.33
N ALA A 287 44.64 -85.15 52.46
CA ALA A 287 44.41 -86.57 52.22
C ALA A 287 45.62 -87.24 51.55
N GLU A 288 46.24 -86.59 50.56
CA GLU A 288 47.48 -87.06 49.92
C GLU A 288 48.62 -87.18 50.94
N THR A 289 48.81 -86.17 51.79
CA THR A 289 49.82 -86.21 52.86
C THR A 289 49.56 -87.35 53.85
N SER A 290 48.29 -87.59 54.22
CA SER A 290 47.90 -88.69 55.11
C SER A 290 48.15 -90.06 54.45
N ARG A 291 47.79 -90.19 53.17
CA ARG A 291 48.03 -91.39 52.36
C ARG A 291 49.52 -91.69 52.26
N ASP A 292 50.36 -90.68 51.99
CA ASP A 292 51.81 -90.86 51.88
C ASP A 292 52.44 -91.29 53.22
N LYS A 293 51.95 -90.75 54.34
CA LYS A 293 52.33 -91.24 55.68
C LYS A 293 51.91 -92.71 55.89
N ALA A 294 50.68 -93.08 55.52
CA ALA A 294 50.19 -94.45 55.62
C ALA A 294 51.01 -95.42 54.75
N PHE A 295 51.39 -95.02 53.53
CA PHE A 295 52.28 -95.80 52.67
C PHE A 295 53.67 -95.96 53.26
N ALA A 296 54.26 -94.91 53.84
CA ALA A 296 55.54 -94.99 54.52
C ALA A 296 55.51 -95.97 55.70
N VAL A 297 54.45 -95.91 56.53
CA VAL A 297 54.23 -96.88 57.62
C VAL A 297 54.03 -98.30 57.09
N SER A 298 53.24 -98.47 56.03
CA SER A 298 53.02 -99.78 55.41
C SER A 298 54.32 -100.37 54.85
N LYS A 299 55.20 -99.54 54.28
CA LYS A 299 56.51 -99.95 53.79
C LYS A 299 57.43 -100.37 54.94
N ASP A 300 57.52 -99.56 55.99
CA ASP A 300 58.31 -99.88 57.20
C ASP A 300 57.84 -101.19 57.86
N LEU A 301 56.52 -101.41 57.93
CA LEU A 301 55.96 -102.67 58.41
C LEU A 301 56.30 -103.85 57.50
N ALA A 302 56.23 -103.69 56.17
CA ALA A 302 56.60 -104.72 55.22
C ALA A 302 58.09 -105.08 55.32
N ASP A 303 58.97 -104.07 55.44
CA ASP A 303 60.41 -104.26 55.61
C ASP A 303 60.73 -104.97 56.94
N LYS A 304 60.07 -104.58 58.04
CA LYS A 304 60.17 -105.27 59.34
C LYS A 304 59.68 -106.71 59.28
N LEU A 305 58.58 -106.96 58.59
CA LEU A 305 58.01 -108.31 58.44
C LEU A 305 58.93 -109.19 57.61
N ALA A 306 59.48 -108.69 56.50
CA ALA A 306 60.48 -109.38 55.70
C ALA A 306 61.74 -109.72 56.51
N ALA A 307 62.25 -108.76 57.30
CA ALA A 307 63.39 -109.00 58.19
C ALA A 307 63.11 -110.08 59.23
N LYS A 308 61.91 -110.09 59.83
CA LYS A 308 61.49 -111.11 60.79
C LYS A 308 61.27 -112.48 60.14
N THR A 309 60.76 -112.54 58.92
CA THR A 309 60.65 -113.78 58.15
C THR A 309 62.03 -114.37 57.85
N ALA A 310 63.00 -113.55 57.43
CA ALA A 310 64.38 -114.00 57.19
C ALA A 310 65.07 -114.49 58.48
N GLU A 311 64.83 -113.82 59.62
CA GLU A 311 65.34 -114.27 60.92
C GLU A 311 64.72 -115.62 61.33
N ALA A 312 63.42 -115.81 61.10
CA ALA A 312 62.73 -117.07 61.35
C ALA A 312 63.25 -118.20 60.46
N GLU A 313 63.49 -117.96 59.17
CA GLU A 313 64.10 -118.95 58.26
C GLU A 313 65.50 -119.37 58.73
N LYS A 314 66.32 -118.41 59.18
CA LYS A 314 67.65 -118.69 59.73
C LYS A 314 67.58 -119.51 61.02
N LEU A 315 66.64 -119.19 61.91
CA LEU A 315 66.38 -119.98 63.11
C LEU A 315 65.91 -121.40 62.76
N MET A 316 65.02 -121.57 61.78
CA MET A 316 64.59 -122.89 61.32
C MET A 316 65.75 -123.72 60.74
N GLN A 317 66.65 -123.11 59.96
CA GLN A 317 67.86 -123.78 59.47
C GLN A 317 68.77 -124.21 60.64
N ASN A 318 68.95 -123.34 61.63
CA ASN A 318 69.72 -123.66 62.83
C ASN A 318 69.09 -124.83 63.61
N VAL A 319 67.76 -124.82 63.80
CA VAL A 319 67.03 -125.93 64.44
C VAL A 319 67.23 -127.22 63.65
N GLY A 320 67.11 -127.20 62.32
CA GLY A 320 67.37 -128.37 61.48
C GLY A 320 68.83 -128.86 61.55
N SER A 321 69.80 -127.96 61.72
CA SER A 321 71.21 -128.34 61.91
C SER A 321 71.44 -129.00 63.28
N LEU A 322 70.79 -128.50 64.33
CA LEU A 322 70.83 -129.09 65.66
C LEU A 322 70.17 -130.46 65.66
N ASP A 323 69.04 -130.63 64.96
CA ASP A 323 68.35 -131.92 64.83
C ASP A 323 69.25 -132.98 64.18
N ARG A 324 69.95 -132.63 63.08
CA ARG A 324 70.95 -133.51 62.46
C ARG A 324 72.12 -133.85 63.39
N LEU A 325 72.58 -132.88 64.18
CA LEU A 325 73.68 -133.08 65.13
C LEU A 325 73.26 -134.01 66.27
N VAL A 326 72.02 -133.87 66.76
CA VAL A 326 71.41 -134.77 67.74
C VAL A 326 71.28 -136.19 67.19
N GLU A 327 70.82 -136.35 65.95
CA GLU A 327 70.72 -137.68 65.32
C GLU A 327 72.11 -138.31 65.07
N SER A 328 73.12 -137.51 64.73
CA SER A 328 74.51 -137.98 64.65
C SER A 328 75.00 -138.47 66.01
N ALA A 329 74.78 -137.69 67.07
CA ALA A 329 75.16 -138.08 68.43
C ALA A 329 74.44 -139.35 68.90
N LYS A 330 73.16 -139.53 68.55
CA LYS A 330 72.41 -140.77 68.83
C LYS A 330 73.01 -141.97 68.10
N ARG A 331 73.37 -141.85 66.82
CA ARG A 331 74.01 -142.94 66.06
C ARG A 331 75.37 -143.30 66.65
N GLU A 332 76.18 -142.31 66.97
CA GLU A 332 77.48 -142.52 67.60
C GLU A 332 77.36 -143.20 68.97
N MET A 333 76.36 -142.82 69.79
CA MET A 333 76.04 -143.54 71.03
C MET A 333 75.59 -144.97 70.78
N ALA A 334 74.77 -145.23 69.76
CA ALA A 334 74.33 -146.58 69.41
C ALA A 334 75.50 -147.46 68.94
N GLU A 335 76.44 -146.91 68.16
CA GLU A 335 77.68 -147.59 67.76
C GLU A 335 78.54 -147.91 68.99
N LYS A 336 78.71 -146.95 69.90
CA LYS A 336 79.43 -147.17 71.17
C LYS A 336 78.77 -148.23 72.05
N LEU A 337 77.44 -148.28 72.11
CA LEU A 337 76.70 -149.32 72.84
C LEU A 337 76.92 -150.70 72.20
N ALA A 338 76.84 -150.80 70.87
CA ALA A 338 77.13 -152.05 70.16
C ALA A 338 78.59 -152.51 70.35
N GLU A 339 79.54 -151.58 70.37
CA GLU A 339 80.96 -151.85 70.68
C GLU A 339 81.13 -152.37 72.12
N ILE A 340 80.42 -151.79 73.09
CA ILE A 340 80.39 -152.28 74.48
C ILE A 340 79.80 -153.69 74.58
N ASP A 341 78.69 -153.95 73.89
CA ASP A 341 78.06 -155.29 73.87
C ASP A 341 79.01 -156.34 73.28
N GLN A 342 79.70 -156.00 72.18
CA GLN A 342 80.71 -156.86 71.56
C GLN A 342 81.88 -157.13 72.51
N LEU A 343 82.44 -156.10 73.14
CA LEU A 343 83.52 -156.24 74.13
C LEU A 343 83.07 -157.06 75.35
N THR A 344 81.81 -156.94 75.75
CA THR A 344 81.22 -157.73 76.85
C THR A 344 81.11 -159.21 76.46
N ALA A 345 80.70 -159.51 75.22
CA ALA A 345 80.67 -160.86 74.68
C ALA A 345 82.07 -161.47 74.54
N ASP A 346 83.05 -160.68 74.08
CA ASP A 346 84.43 -161.11 73.94
C ASP A 346 85.09 -161.35 75.32
N LYS A 347 84.76 -160.54 76.33
CA LYS A 347 85.16 -160.77 77.72
C LYS A 347 84.58 -162.07 78.27
N ALA A 348 83.29 -162.33 78.05
CA ALA A 348 82.67 -163.59 78.48
C ALA A 348 83.32 -164.82 77.82
N LYS A 349 83.71 -164.73 76.53
CA LYS A 349 84.49 -165.77 75.85
C LYS A 349 85.89 -165.95 76.43
N ALA A 350 86.56 -164.85 76.80
CA ALA A 350 87.88 -164.91 77.43
C ALA A 350 87.79 -165.56 78.83
N ASP A 351 86.79 -165.19 79.63
CA ASP A 351 86.53 -165.78 80.95
C ASP A 351 86.23 -167.29 80.85
N ALA A 352 85.44 -167.72 79.85
CA ALA A 352 85.19 -169.13 79.58
C ALA A 352 86.48 -169.90 79.18
N LYS A 353 87.36 -169.28 78.38
CA LYS A 353 88.67 -169.87 78.03
C LYS A 353 89.60 -169.95 79.24
N LEU A 354 89.58 -168.94 80.13
CA LEU A 354 90.33 -168.94 81.39
C LEU A 354 89.86 -170.03 82.34
N ALA A 355 88.54 -170.20 82.48
CA ALA A 355 87.95 -171.29 83.26
C ALA A 355 88.40 -172.67 82.71
N ALA A 356 88.29 -172.89 81.40
CA ALA A 356 88.74 -174.14 80.77
C ALA A 356 90.25 -174.38 80.94
N ALA A 357 91.08 -173.34 80.83
CA ALA A 357 92.51 -173.45 81.06
C ALA A 357 92.84 -173.78 82.53
N ASN A 358 92.13 -173.19 83.48
CA ASN A 358 92.27 -173.49 84.90
C ASN A 358 91.84 -174.92 85.23
N ASP A 359 90.75 -175.43 84.63
CA ASP A 359 90.34 -176.84 84.76
C ASP A 359 91.43 -177.78 84.22
N THR A 360 92.09 -177.37 83.13
CA THR A 360 93.21 -178.15 82.55
C THR A 360 94.45 -178.13 83.45
N ILE A 361 94.78 -176.99 84.05
CA ILE A 361 95.87 -176.86 85.04
C ILE A 361 95.58 -177.74 86.27
N ALA A 362 94.35 -177.74 86.76
CA ALA A 362 93.93 -178.58 87.87
C ALA A 362 94.09 -180.08 87.53
N SER A 363 93.70 -180.48 86.33
CA SER A 363 93.88 -181.86 85.83
C SER A 363 95.36 -182.25 85.77
N LEU A 364 96.22 -181.39 85.24
CA LEU A 364 97.67 -181.60 85.17
C LEU A 364 98.33 -181.64 86.57
N GLN A 365 97.84 -180.87 87.54
CA GLN A 365 98.31 -180.93 88.93
C GLN A 365 97.98 -182.28 89.58
N THR A 366 96.81 -182.87 89.30
CA THR A 366 96.48 -184.23 89.76
C THR A 366 97.34 -185.31 89.11
N GLU A 367 97.72 -185.15 87.84
CA GLU A 367 98.65 -186.07 87.17
C GLU A 367 100.07 -186.00 87.78
N LEU A 368 100.48 -184.84 88.27
CA LEU A 368 101.81 -184.66 88.88
C LEU A 368 101.95 -185.34 90.25
N GLU A 369 100.89 -185.38 91.07
CA GLU A 369 100.94 -185.96 92.42
C GLU A 369 101.00 -187.50 92.40
N LYS A 370 100.29 -188.15 91.48
CA LYS A 370 100.33 -189.62 91.37
C LYS A 370 101.68 -190.16 90.90
N ALA A 371 102.51 -189.33 90.28
CA ALA A 371 103.82 -189.75 89.80
C ALA A 371 104.89 -189.84 90.91
N LYS A 372 104.56 -189.57 92.19
CA LYS A 372 105.55 -189.44 93.28
C LYS A 372 105.57 -190.52 94.36
N THR A 373 104.72 -191.55 94.33
CA THR A 373 104.82 -192.77 95.17
C THR A 373 104.10 -193.92 94.50
#